data_AF-A0A510JQR4-F1
#
_entry.id   AF-A0A510JQR4-F1
#
_cell.length_a   1.000
_cell.length_b   1.000
_cell.length_c   1.000
_cell.angle_alpha   90.00
_cell.angle_beta   90.00
_cell.angle_gamma   90.00
#
_symmetry.space_group_name_H-M   'P 1'
#
loop_
_entity.id
_entity.type
_entity.pdbx_description
1 polymer ?
#
loop_
_entity_poly.entity_id
_entity_poly.type
_entity_poly.pdbx_seq_one_letter_code
_entity_poly.pdbx_strand_id
1 'polypeptide(L)'
;MSIFAIVNLNAKSRSEMISQDLSKLGVSQEIILKTIELDKEMPNVVSEPDREKVKKLALKIEELLKKNEKNFVLSENLINIYNALGKSDAEKLNNLKRYEKYNPYEVSKLFFSNMYYSNKGDFDSYNKNYEKLKEKYPDYLITRIAVTYTIGENAIWNIMQTDEKTALASLNSIMKMCDDKKKTEESHISDEQAWAYKLTMGWFAISFYLNVNRTQDAINFYYKNFEGKNKPNKEILDYSKYQNWFIKSELARANKNDFYNNKKLFEENLKKINMFD
;
A
#
# COMPACT_ATOMS: atom_id res chain seq x y z
N MET A 1 -5.29 -37.51 -3.52
CA MET A 1 -6.59 -37.02 -3.99
C MET A 1 -6.51 -35.51 -4.10
N SER A 2 -6.48 -35.00 -5.32
CA SER A 2 -6.48 -33.58 -5.64
C SER A 2 -7.88 -33.02 -5.47
N ILE A 3 -8.04 -32.01 -4.61
CA ILE A 3 -9.18 -31.09 -4.65
C ILE A 3 -8.62 -29.69 -4.44
N PHE A 4 -8.20 -29.05 -5.52
CA PHE A 4 -8.10 -27.59 -5.62
C PHE A 4 -8.63 -27.20 -7.00
N ALA A 5 -9.94 -27.34 -7.17
CA ALA A 5 -10.67 -26.81 -8.30
C ALA A 5 -12.02 -26.28 -7.81
N ILE A 6 -12.01 -25.08 -7.22
CA ILE A 6 -13.07 -24.09 -7.39
C ILE A 6 -12.34 -22.75 -7.52
N VAL A 7 -12.30 -22.22 -8.75
CA VAL A 7 -11.95 -20.83 -8.99
C VAL A 7 -13.11 -20.02 -8.42
N ASN A 8 -12.95 -19.55 -7.19
CA ASN A 8 -13.97 -18.77 -6.52
C ASN A 8 -14.01 -17.38 -7.18
N LEU A 9 -15.16 -17.00 -7.75
CA LEU A 9 -15.48 -15.65 -8.25
C LEU A 9 -15.69 -14.66 -7.07
N ASN A 10 -14.95 -14.84 -5.98
CA ASN A 10 -15.05 -14.13 -4.73
C ASN A 10 -13.69 -13.52 -4.41
N ALA A 11 -13.71 -12.34 -3.77
CA ALA A 11 -12.55 -11.61 -3.24
C ALA A 11 -11.29 -12.47 -3.03
N LYS A 12 -10.18 -12.14 -3.69
CA LYS A 12 -8.92 -12.86 -3.48
C LYS A 12 -8.18 -12.24 -2.31
N SER A 13 -8.15 -12.98 -1.20
CA SER A 13 -7.32 -12.62 -0.06
C SER A 13 -5.84 -12.65 -0.44
N ARG A 14 -5.02 -11.85 0.25
CA ARG A 14 -3.56 -11.86 0.10
C ARG A 14 -2.99 -13.26 0.34
N SER A 15 -3.53 -13.98 1.31
CA SER A 15 -3.10 -15.34 1.66
C SER A 15 -3.34 -16.35 0.53
N GLU A 16 -4.50 -16.27 -0.15
CA GLU A 16 -4.81 -17.11 -1.30
C GLU A 16 -3.92 -16.80 -2.50
N MET A 17 -3.65 -15.52 -2.77
CA MET A 17 -2.77 -15.11 -3.86
C MET A 17 -1.34 -15.62 -3.64
N ILE A 18 -0.79 -15.42 -2.44
CA ILE A 18 0.52 -15.95 -2.06
C ILE A 18 0.56 -17.47 -2.24
N SER A 19 -0.48 -18.18 -1.77
CA SER A 19 -0.56 -19.63 -1.88
C SER A 19 -0.56 -20.09 -3.34
N GLN A 20 -1.40 -19.46 -4.18
CA GLN A 20 -1.54 -19.80 -5.60
C GLN A 20 -0.23 -19.56 -6.37
N ASP A 21 0.39 -18.40 -6.17
CA ASP A 21 1.56 -17.99 -6.95
C ASP A 21 2.80 -18.80 -6.57
N LEU A 22 3.04 -18.95 -5.27
CA LEU A 22 4.20 -19.70 -4.79
C LEU A 22 4.05 -21.21 -5.05
N SER A 23 2.83 -21.75 -5.02
CA SER A 23 2.59 -23.15 -5.41
C SER A 23 2.95 -23.40 -6.88
N LYS A 24 2.62 -22.47 -7.79
CA LYS A 24 3.00 -22.56 -9.21
C LYS A 24 4.52 -22.53 -9.43
N LEU A 25 5.27 -21.91 -8.52
CA LEU A 25 6.73 -21.89 -8.54
C LEU A 25 7.39 -23.12 -7.87
N GLY A 26 6.57 -24.05 -7.35
CA GLY A 26 7.04 -25.25 -6.65
C GLY A 26 7.58 -24.98 -5.25
N VAL A 27 7.12 -23.92 -4.59
CA VAL A 27 7.44 -23.65 -3.18
C VAL A 27 6.63 -24.61 -2.30
N SER A 28 7.26 -25.18 -1.26
CA SER A 28 6.58 -26.12 -0.37
C SER A 28 5.51 -25.44 0.49
N GLN A 29 4.45 -26.18 0.82
CA GLN A 29 3.35 -25.67 1.65
C GLN A 29 3.83 -25.11 3.00
N GLU A 30 4.85 -25.73 3.61
CA GLU A 30 5.44 -25.24 4.86
C GLU A 30 6.03 -23.82 4.72
N ILE A 31 6.74 -23.56 3.61
CA ILE A 31 7.33 -22.24 3.35
C ILE A 31 6.24 -21.23 2.99
N ILE A 32 5.20 -21.65 2.25
CA ILE A 32 4.05 -20.81 1.91
C ILE A 32 3.34 -20.34 3.18
N LEU A 33 3.02 -21.25 4.11
CA LEU A 33 2.35 -20.89 5.37
C LEU A 33 3.17 -19.89 6.19
N LYS A 34 4.49 -20.11 6.32
CA LYS A 34 5.39 -19.17 7.01
C LYS A 34 5.50 -17.83 6.28
N THR A 35 5.41 -17.83 4.96
CA THR A 35 5.41 -16.60 4.16
C THR A 35 4.17 -15.77 4.42
N ILE A 36 2.99 -16.41 4.48
CA ILE A 36 1.72 -15.75 4.82
C ILE A 36 1.77 -15.18 6.23
N GLU A 37 2.35 -15.90 7.19
CA GLU A 37 2.53 -15.41 8.57
C GLU A 37 3.37 -14.12 8.60
N LEU A 38 4.52 -14.11 7.92
CA LEU A 38 5.40 -12.94 7.87
C LEU A 38 4.81 -11.78 7.05
N ASP A 39 4.08 -12.06 5.97
CA ASP A 39 3.44 -11.05 5.12
C ASP A 39 2.38 -10.26 5.91
N LYS A 40 1.67 -10.89 6.84
CA LYS A 40 0.71 -10.22 7.73
C LYS A 40 1.34 -9.18 8.67
N GLU A 41 2.65 -9.25 8.90
CA GLU A 41 3.36 -8.24 9.71
C GLU A 41 3.78 -7.00 8.89
N MET A 42 3.78 -7.11 7.55
CA MET A 42 4.31 -6.09 6.63
C MET A 42 3.59 -4.74 6.59
N PRO A 43 2.25 -4.66 6.68
CA PRO A 43 1.54 -3.38 6.57
C PRO A 43 1.99 -2.33 7.59
N ASN A 44 2.65 -2.76 8.66
CA ASN A 44 3.05 -1.93 9.78
C ASN A 44 4.49 -1.44 9.68
N VAL A 45 5.30 -2.00 8.78
CA VAL A 45 6.76 -1.77 8.73
C VAL A 45 7.13 -0.29 8.61
N VAL A 46 6.39 0.49 7.81
CA VAL A 46 6.68 1.91 7.58
C VAL A 46 6.29 2.78 8.78
N SER A 47 5.22 2.39 9.49
CA SER A 47 4.68 3.13 10.63
C SER A 47 5.14 2.60 11.99
N GLU A 48 5.93 1.52 12.02
CA GLU A 48 6.43 0.89 13.24
C GLU A 48 7.54 1.74 13.88
N PRO A 49 7.32 2.29 15.09
CA PRO A 49 8.34 3.06 15.80
C PRO A 49 9.50 2.19 16.31
N ASP A 50 9.26 0.92 16.66
CA ASP A 50 10.33 0.02 17.11
C ASP A 50 11.12 -0.54 15.91
N ARG A 51 12.23 0.13 15.61
CA ARG A 51 13.13 -0.26 14.51
C ARG A 51 13.83 -1.59 14.76
N GLU A 52 14.01 -2.03 16.00
CA GLU A 52 14.56 -3.35 16.30
C GLU A 52 13.56 -4.45 15.96
N LYS A 53 12.26 -4.22 16.15
CA LYS A 53 11.21 -5.12 15.69
C LYS A 53 11.22 -5.26 14.17
N VAL A 54 11.37 -4.16 13.43
CA VAL A 54 11.49 -4.20 11.95
C VAL A 54 12.74 -4.97 11.50
N LYS A 55 13.89 -4.77 12.17
CA LYS A 55 15.12 -5.53 11.89
C LYS A 55 14.95 -7.03 12.15
N LYS A 56 14.31 -7.43 13.25
CA LYS A 56 14.01 -8.84 13.55
C LYS A 56 13.10 -9.48 12.50
N LEU A 57 12.09 -8.75 12.02
CA LEU A 57 11.23 -9.21 10.94
C LEU A 57 12.04 -9.43 9.64
N ALA A 58 12.93 -8.49 9.29
CA ALA A 58 13.82 -8.64 8.14
C ALA A 58 14.66 -9.92 8.23
N LEU A 59 15.27 -10.19 9.39
CA LEU A 59 16.09 -11.39 9.61
C LEU A 59 15.27 -12.69 9.42
N LYS A 60 14.05 -12.77 9.98
CA LYS A 60 13.17 -13.92 9.78
C LYS A 60 12.83 -14.14 8.29
N ILE A 61 12.58 -13.05 7.57
CA ILE A 61 12.30 -13.09 6.13
C ILE A 61 13.53 -13.57 5.35
N GLU A 62 14.72 -13.05 5.66
CA GLU A 62 15.97 -13.48 5.04
C GLU A 62 16.27 -14.97 5.28
N GLU A 63 16.08 -15.45 6.50
CA GLU A 63 16.26 -16.86 6.86
C GLU A 63 15.32 -17.79 6.08
N LEU A 64 14.05 -17.39 5.93
CA LEU A 64 13.08 -18.16 5.15
C LEU A 64 13.39 -18.10 3.64
N LEU A 65 13.79 -16.93 3.14
CA LEU A 65 14.15 -16.73 1.73
C LEU A 65 15.40 -17.55 1.32
N LYS A 66 16.36 -17.74 2.24
CA LYS A 66 17.51 -18.65 2.02
C LYS A 66 17.08 -20.11 1.78
N LYS A 67 15.94 -20.54 2.34
CA LYS A 67 15.40 -21.89 2.14
C LYS A 67 14.71 -22.05 0.79
N ASN A 68 14.22 -20.96 0.19
CA ASN A 68 13.63 -20.96 -1.14
C ASN A 68 13.73 -19.58 -1.81
N GLU A 69 14.74 -19.41 -2.66
CA GLU A 69 14.97 -18.13 -3.35
C GLU A 69 13.88 -17.74 -4.36
N LYS A 70 13.03 -18.69 -4.78
CA LYS A 70 11.92 -18.42 -5.71
C LYS A 70 10.78 -17.65 -5.05
N ASN A 71 10.84 -17.47 -3.73
CA ASN A 71 9.82 -16.76 -2.98
C ASN A 71 9.91 -15.24 -3.22
N PHE A 72 9.29 -14.81 -4.32
CA PHE A 72 9.27 -13.40 -4.70
C PHE A 72 8.47 -12.53 -3.73
N VAL A 73 7.50 -13.09 -3.00
CA VAL A 73 6.74 -12.38 -1.94
C VAL A 73 7.66 -11.93 -0.82
N LEU A 74 8.56 -12.82 -0.35
CA LEU A 74 9.56 -12.43 0.64
C LEU A 74 10.57 -11.40 0.09
N SER A 75 10.87 -11.45 -1.21
CA SER A 75 11.72 -10.44 -1.87
C SER A 75 11.02 -9.07 -1.93
N GLU A 76 9.72 -9.06 -2.26
CA GLU A 76 8.85 -7.87 -2.19
C GLU A 76 8.90 -7.24 -0.79
N ASN A 77 8.75 -8.08 0.23
CA ASN A 77 8.74 -7.65 1.63
C ASN A 77 10.10 -7.07 2.06
N LEU A 78 11.22 -7.67 1.65
CA LEU A 78 12.54 -7.10 1.91
C LEU A 78 12.77 -5.78 1.18
N ILE A 79 12.26 -5.58 -0.04
CA ILE A 79 12.37 -4.29 -0.73
C ILE A 79 11.70 -3.19 0.11
N ASN A 80 10.49 -3.44 0.59
CA ASN A 80 9.74 -2.49 1.42
C ASN A 80 10.44 -2.21 2.76
N ILE A 81 10.90 -3.25 3.46
CA ILE A 81 11.65 -3.09 4.72
C ILE A 81 12.96 -2.35 4.51
N TYR A 82 13.69 -2.61 3.42
CA TYR A 82 15.01 -2.03 3.19
C TYR A 82 14.92 -0.56 2.79
N ASN A 83 13.83 -0.17 2.14
CA ASN A 83 13.47 1.24 1.95
C ASN A 83 13.19 1.90 3.30
N ALA A 84 12.37 1.30 4.16
CA ALA A 84 12.08 1.85 5.48
C ALA A 84 13.32 1.94 6.38
N LEU A 85 14.20 0.93 6.35
CA LEU A 85 15.43 0.84 7.15
C LEU A 85 16.59 1.70 6.64
N GLY A 86 16.51 2.26 5.44
CA GLY A 86 17.63 3.01 4.86
C GLY A 86 18.84 2.13 4.53
N LYS A 87 18.62 0.87 4.13
CA LYS A 87 19.68 -0.07 3.75
C LYS A 87 20.45 0.38 2.50
N SER A 88 21.61 -0.24 2.24
CA SER A 88 22.46 0.09 1.11
C SER A 88 21.78 -0.15 -0.24
N ASP A 89 22.21 0.58 -1.28
CA ASP A 89 21.69 0.42 -2.64
C ASP A 89 21.91 -1.02 -3.16
N ALA A 90 23.04 -1.64 -2.83
CA ALA A 90 23.36 -3.01 -3.21
C ALA A 90 22.37 -4.03 -2.62
N GLU A 91 22.03 -3.89 -1.33
CA GLU A 91 21.04 -4.75 -0.67
C GLU A 91 19.65 -4.60 -1.30
N LYS A 92 19.24 -3.36 -1.62
CA LYS A 92 17.95 -3.08 -2.28
C LYS A 92 17.91 -3.68 -3.69
N LEU A 93 18.96 -3.47 -4.48
CA LEU A 93 19.06 -3.96 -5.85
C LEU A 93 19.07 -5.49 -5.91
N ASN A 94 19.72 -6.17 -4.97
CA ASN A 94 19.75 -7.63 -4.92
C ASN A 94 18.34 -8.23 -4.72
N ASN A 95 17.54 -7.61 -3.85
CA ASN A 95 16.15 -8.05 -3.64
C ASN A 95 15.26 -7.72 -4.85
N LEU A 96 15.45 -6.55 -5.48
CA LEU A 96 14.75 -6.21 -6.73
C LEU A 96 15.05 -7.22 -7.85
N LYS A 97 16.31 -7.56 -8.08
CA LYS A 97 16.70 -8.55 -9.11
C LYS A 97 16.10 -9.93 -8.84
N ARG A 98 16.07 -10.37 -7.58
CA ARG A 98 15.44 -11.65 -7.20
C ARG A 98 13.93 -11.62 -7.42
N TYR A 99 13.28 -10.53 -7.03
CA TYR A 99 11.86 -10.29 -7.27
C TYR A 99 11.56 -10.33 -8.78
N GLU A 100 12.31 -9.62 -9.61
CA GLU A 100 12.14 -9.60 -11.07
C GLU A 100 12.36 -10.96 -11.73
N LYS A 101 13.30 -11.76 -11.22
CA LYS A 101 13.59 -13.11 -11.71
C LYS A 101 12.43 -14.08 -11.51
N TYR A 102 11.75 -14.00 -10.35
CA TYR A 102 10.77 -15.01 -9.94
C TYR A 102 9.32 -14.55 -10.00
N ASN A 103 9.05 -13.24 -10.00
CA ASN A 103 7.69 -12.74 -10.14
C ASN A 103 7.20 -12.90 -11.60
N PRO A 104 6.08 -13.64 -11.83
CA PRO A 104 5.55 -13.84 -13.17
C PRO A 104 4.83 -12.60 -13.75
N TYR A 105 4.50 -11.61 -12.93
CA TYR A 105 3.71 -10.44 -13.31
C TYR A 105 4.61 -9.29 -13.79
N GLU A 106 4.65 -9.05 -15.10
CA GLU A 106 5.44 -7.96 -15.70
C GLU A 106 5.09 -6.58 -15.13
N VAL A 107 3.79 -6.29 -14.96
CA VAL A 107 3.32 -5.01 -14.43
C VAL A 107 3.85 -4.75 -13.01
N SER A 108 3.86 -5.77 -12.14
CA SER A 108 4.39 -5.67 -10.78
C SER A 108 5.91 -5.50 -10.76
N LYS A 109 6.63 -6.14 -11.70
CA LYS A 109 8.08 -5.93 -11.87
C LYS A 109 8.40 -4.49 -12.26
N LEU A 110 7.70 -3.97 -13.27
CA LEU A 110 7.84 -2.59 -13.71
C LEU A 110 7.53 -1.60 -12.57
N PHE A 111 6.49 -1.84 -11.79
CA PHE A 111 6.12 -1.02 -10.63
C PHE A 111 7.26 -0.94 -9.59
N PHE A 112 7.76 -2.07 -9.11
CA PHE A 112 8.84 -2.09 -8.10
C PHE A 112 10.15 -1.52 -8.64
N SER A 113 10.46 -1.78 -9.91
CA SER A 113 11.62 -1.19 -10.59
C SER A 113 11.51 0.33 -10.68
N ASN A 114 10.32 0.83 -11.05
CA ASN A 114 10.03 2.27 -11.11
C ASN A 114 10.14 2.93 -9.72
N MET A 115 9.61 2.31 -8.66
CA MET A 115 9.77 2.77 -7.28
C MET A 115 11.24 2.81 -6.84
N TYR A 116 12.03 1.78 -7.18
CA TYR A 116 13.45 1.74 -6.87
C TYR A 116 14.22 2.91 -7.50
N TYR A 117 14.03 3.15 -8.81
CA TYR A 117 14.71 4.25 -9.51
C TYR A 117 14.25 5.62 -9.03
N SER A 118 12.96 5.81 -8.73
CA SER A 118 12.46 7.05 -8.14
C SER A 118 13.14 7.34 -6.79
N ASN A 119 13.23 6.35 -5.91
CA ASN A 119 13.90 6.50 -4.61
C ASN A 119 15.40 6.77 -4.71
N LYS A 120 16.03 6.37 -5.83
CA LYS A 120 17.45 6.65 -6.12
C LYS A 120 17.67 8.02 -6.76
N GLY A 121 16.62 8.67 -7.26
CA GLY A 121 16.72 9.89 -8.06
C GLY A 121 17.19 9.66 -9.50
N ASP A 122 17.14 8.42 -9.99
CA ASP A 122 17.47 8.07 -11.39
C ASP A 122 16.22 8.22 -12.26
N PHE A 123 15.96 9.46 -12.68
CA PHE A 123 14.75 9.81 -13.43
C PHE A 123 14.74 9.28 -14.87
N ASP A 124 15.89 9.01 -15.47
CA ASP A 124 15.97 8.43 -16.82
C ASP A 124 15.46 6.99 -16.82
N SER A 125 15.95 6.17 -15.87
CA SER A 125 15.49 4.79 -15.69
C SER A 125 14.03 4.74 -15.24
N TYR A 126 13.63 5.64 -14.33
CA TYR A 126 12.25 5.82 -13.91
C TYR A 126 11.33 6.10 -15.12
N ASN A 127 11.64 7.11 -15.92
CA ASN A 127 10.80 7.54 -17.06
C ASN A 127 10.68 6.42 -18.09
N LYS A 128 11.78 5.72 -18.39
CA LYS A 128 11.77 4.56 -19.30
C LYS A 128 10.83 3.45 -18.84
N ASN A 129 10.83 3.13 -17.55
CA ASN A 129 9.91 2.13 -16.99
C ASN A 129 8.46 2.64 -16.98
N TYR A 130 8.28 3.93 -16.71
CA TYR A 130 6.97 4.56 -16.68
C TYR A 130 6.30 4.62 -18.05
N GLU A 131 7.04 4.93 -19.11
CA GLU A 131 6.50 4.88 -20.48
C GLU A 131 5.98 3.48 -20.83
N LYS A 132 6.71 2.43 -20.46
CA LYS A 132 6.25 1.04 -20.65
C LYS A 132 4.98 0.73 -19.87
N LEU A 133 4.87 1.22 -18.62
CA LEU A 133 3.65 1.05 -17.82
C LEU A 133 2.45 1.73 -18.49
N LYS A 134 2.62 2.95 -19.00
CA LYS A 134 1.56 3.69 -19.70
C LYS A 134 1.17 3.04 -21.02
N GLU A 135 2.14 2.54 -21.79
CA GLU A 135 1.89 1.96 -23.10
C GLU A 135 1.17 0.61 -22.99
N LYS A 136 1.65 -0.26 -22.10
CA LYS A 136 1.15 -1.64 -21.99
C LYS A 136 0.01 -1.80 -20.98
N TYR A 137 -0.03 -0.98 -19.93
CA TYR A 137 -0.92 -1.14 -18.78
C TYR A 137 -1.59 0.19 -18.35
N PRO A 138 -2.13 1.01 -19.26
CA PRO A 138 -2.63 2.36 -18.93
C PRO A 138 -3.77 2.34 -17.90
N ASP A 139 -4.63 1.32 -17.98
CA ASP A 139 -5.86 1.22 -17.19
C ASP A 139 -5.71 0.33 -15.94
N TYR A 140 -4.49 -0.10 -15.62
CA TYR A 140 -4.21 -0.93 -14.46
C TYR A 140 -4.10 -0.05 -13.21
N LEU A 141 -4.67 -0.52 -12.11
CA LEU A 141 -4.63 0.16 -10.81
C LEU A 141 -3.18 0.42 -10.39
N ILE A 142 -2.30 -0.58 -10.51
CA ILE A 142 -0.88 -0.45 -10.12
C ILE A 142 -0.12 0.61 -10.94
N THR A 143 -0.47 0.79 -12.22
CA THR A 143 0.11 1.84 -13.07
C THR A 143 -0.29 3.21 -12.56
N ARG A 144 -1.57 3.39 -12.22
CA ARG A 144 -2.10 4.66 -11.70
C ARG A 144 -1.53 4.99 -10.32
N ILE A 145 -1.34 3.96 -9.50
CA ILE A 145 -0.65 4.07 -8.20
C ILE A 145 0.81 4.52 -8.41
N ALA A 146 1.57 3.94 -9.35
CA ALA A 146 2.98 4.30 -9.58
C ALA A 146 3.20 5.81 -9.72
N VAL A 147 2.32 6.48 -10.48
CA VAL A 147 2.36 7.94 -10.72
C VAL A 147 2.16 8.75 -9.46
N THR A 148 1.39 8.24 -8.50
CA THR A 148 1.16 8.96 -7.23
C THR A 148 2.37 8.95 -6.31
N TYR A 149 3.24 7.94 -6.44
CA TYR A 149 4.47 7.81 -5.65
C TYR A 149 5.69 8.44 -6.31
N THR A 150 5.54 9.08 -7.48
CA THR A 150 6.63 9.80 -8.13
C THR A 150 7.18 10.89 -7.21
N ILE A 151 8.49 10.89 -7.02
CA ILE A 151 9.22 12.01 -6.40
C ILE A 151 9.60 12.99 -7.51
N GLY A 152 9.42 14.30 -7.31
CA GLY A 152 9.76 15.33 -8.30
C GLY A 152 8.58 16.25 -8.68
N GLU A 153 8.69 17.02 -9.75
CA GLU A 153 7.70 18.04 -10.14
C GLU A 153 6.27 17.48 -10.29
N ASN A 154 6.15 16.28 -10.88
CA ASN A 154 4.87 15.61 -11.08
C ASN A 154 4.35 14.84 -9.84
N ALA A 155 5.03 14.94 -8.70
CA ALA A 155 4.54 14.34 -7.46
C ALA A 155 3.13 14.88 -7.15
N ILE A 156 2.23 14.00 -6.71
CA ILE A 156 0.84 14.39 -6.43
C ILE A 156 0.76 15.56 -5.43
N TRP A 157 1.72 15.64 -4.51
CA TRP A 157 1.87 16.74 -3.55
C TRP A 157 2.08 18.10 -4.22
N ASN A 158 2.90 18.15 -5.27
CA ASN A 158 3.19 19.40 -5.99
C ASN A 158 2.00 19.83 -6.83
N ILE A 159 1.34 18.87 -7.51
CA ILE A 159 0.10 19.13 -8.26
C ILE A 159 -0.98 19.66 -7.33
N MET A 160 -1.09 19.12 -6.10
CA MET A 160 -2.12 19.54 -5.16
C MET A 160 -1.93 20.99 -4.66
N GLN A 161 -0.70 21.51 -4.66
CA GLN A 161 -0.42 22.92 -4.33
C GLN A 161 -0.79 23.88 -5.46
N THR A 162 -0.73 23.44 -6.72
CA THR A 162 -0.97 24.30 -7.90
C THR A 162 -2.36 24.12 -8.51
N ASP A 163 -2.91 22.90 -8.45
CA ASP A 163 -4.24 22.50 -8.92
C ASP A 163 -4.82 21.38 -8.03
N GLU A 164 -5.31 21.78 -6.85
CA GLU A 164 -5.98 20.91 -5.88
C GLU A 164 -7.08 20.06 -6.52
N LYS A 165 -7.89 20.65 -7.41
CA LYS A 165 -9.04 19.98 -8.02
C LYS A 165 -8.59 18.79 -8.87
N THR A 166 -7.55 18.97 -9.69
CA THR A 166 -7.00 17.91 -10.52
C THR A 166 -6.34 16.82 -9.67
N ALA A 167 -5.57 17.19 -8.64
CA ALA A 167 -4.95 16.23 -7.73
C ALA A 167 -6.00 15.36 -7.01
N LEU A 168 -7.04 16.00 -6.44
CA LEU A 168 -8.13 15.28 -5.77
C LEU A 168 -8.94 14.40 -6.73
N ALA A 169 -9.17 14.84 -7.98
CA ALA A 169 -9.83 14.02 -8.99
C ALA A 169 -9.02 12.75 -9.30
N SER A 170 -7.69 12.87 -9.41
CA SER A 170 -6.79 11.74 -9.61
C SER A 170 -6.83 10.75 -8.43
N LEU A 171 -6.67 11.24 -7.20
CA LEU A 171 -6.75 10.42 -5.98
C LEU A 171 -8.10 9.70 -5.86
N ASN A 172 -9.21 10.40 -6.10
CA ASN A 172 -10.56 9.81 -6.09
C ASN A 172 -10.74 8.76 -7.18
N SER A 173 -10.16 8.96 -8.37
CA SER A 173 -10.21 7.97 -9.45
C SER A 173 -9.49 6.69 -9.05
N ILE A 174 -8.32 6.79 -8.39
CA ILE A 174 -7.56 5.63 -7.93
C ILE A 174 -8.30 4.91 -6.79
N MET A 175 -8.84 5.65 -5.82
CA MET A 175 -9.64 5.04 -4.74
C MET A 175 -10.86 4.27 -5.28
N LYS A 176 -11.52 4.76 -6.34
CA LYS A 176 -12.60 4.01 -7.00
C LYS A 176 -12.11 2.74 -7.68
N MET A 177 -10.91 2.78 -8.29
CA MET A 177 -10.30 1.57 -8.86
C MET A 177 -9.94 0.54 -7.79
N CYS A 178 -9.58 0.96 -6.56
CA CYS A 178 -9.41 0.03 -5.43
C CYS A 178 -10.72 -0.67 -5.02
N ASP A 179 -11.87 -0.05 -5.26
CA ASP A 179 -13.19 -0.63 -5.00
C ASP A 179 -13.68 -1.53 -6.15
N ASP A 180 -13.02 -1.47 -7.32
CA ASP A 180 -13.39 -2.23 -8.52
C ASP A 180 -12.59 -3.54 -8.60
N LYS A 181 -13.30 -4.67 -8.43
CA LYS A 181 -12.69 -6.01 -8.45
C LYS A 181 -11.99 -6.35 -9.75
N LYS A 182 -12.51 -5.91 -10.89
CA LYS A 182 -11.86 -6.16 -12.17
C LYS A 182 -10.50 -5.45 -12.21
N LYS A 183 -10.43 -4.22 -11.68
CA LYS A 183 -9.19 -3.45 -11.63
C LYS A 183 -8.16 -4.00 -10.65
N THR A 184 -8.59 -4.50 -9.50
CA THR A 184 -7.68 -5.15 -8.54
C THR A 184 -7.15 -6.46 -9.10
N GLU A 185 -8.00 -7.29 -9.72
CA GLU A 185 -7.60 -8.56 -10.33
C GLU A 185 -6.66 -8.39 -11.54
N GLU A 186 -6.96 -7.47 -12.46
CA GLU A 186 -6.09 -7.13 -13.59
C GLU A 186 -4.68 -6.77 -13.10
N SER A 187 -4.59 -6.04 -11.99
CA SER A 187 -3.34 -5.57 -11.40
C SER A 187 -2.69 -6.57 -10.45
N HIS A 188 -3.28 -7.75 -10.25
CA HIS A 188 -2.87 -8.74 -9.26
C HIS A 188 -2.69 -8.13 -7.85
N ILE A 189 -3.69 -7.35 -7.43
CA ILE A 189 -3.78 -6.72 -6.11
C ILE A 189 -4.89 -7.41 -5.31
N SER A 190 -4.55 -7.86 -4.10
CA SER A 190 -5.52 -8.44 -3.15
C SER A 190 -6.47 -7.38 -2.57
N ASP A 191 -7.58 -7.82 -1.99
CA ASP A 191 -8.52 -6.94 -1.29
C ASP A 191 -7.87 -6.13 -0.17
N GLU A 192 -7.00 -6.78 0.59
CA GLU A 192 -6.26 -6.18 1.68
C GLU A 192 -5.28 -5.10 1.17
N GLN A 193 -4.55 -5.39 0.08
CA GLN A 193 -3.67 -4.42 -0.56
C GLN A 193 -4.47 -3.26 -1.19
N ALA A 194 -5.60 -3.54 -1.84
CA ALA A 194 -6.46 -2.52 -2.43
C ALA A 194 -6.93 -1.52 -1.36
N TRP A 195 -7.33 -2.03 -0.19
CA TRP A 195 -7.68 -1.19 0.95
C TRP A 195 -6.49 -0.37 1.48
N ALA A 196 -5.30 -0.97 1.63
CA ALA A 196 -4.08 -0.25 2.03
C ALA A 196 -3.73 0.89 1.04
N TYR A 197 -3.84 0.64 -0.26
CA TYR A 197 -3.63 1.66 -1.29
C TYR A 197 -4.69 2.76 -1.21
N LYS A 198 -5.97 2.39 -1.00
CA LYS A 198 -7.06 3.36 -0.82
C LYS A 198 -6.80 4.29 0.36
N LEU A 199 -6.38 3.74 1.51
CA LEU A 199 -5.96 4.52 2.68
C LEU A 199 -4.80 5.45 2.36
N THR A 200 -3.82 4.99 1.57
CA THR A 200 -2.68 5.83 1.18
C THR A 200 -3.10 7.00 0.30
N MET A 201 -3.98 6.76 -0.69
CA MET A 201 -4.54 7.84 -1.52
C MET A 201 -5.34 8.84 -0.67
N GLY A 202 -6.11 8.33 0.30
CA GLY A 202 -6.82 9.17 1.25
C GLY A 202 -5.89 9.99 2.13
N TRP A 203 -4.78 9.42 2.57
CA TRP A 203 -3.77 10.11 3.38
C TRP A 203 -3.15 11.30 2.63
N PHE A 204 -2.88 11.19 1.32
CA PHE A 204 -2.41 12.34 0.54
C PHE A 204 -3.40 13.51 0.57
N ALA A 205 -4.70 13.25 0.38
CA ALA A 205 -5.73 14.29 0.46
C ALA A 205 -5.89 14.85 1.89
N ILE A 206 -5.93 13.97 2.90
CA ILE A 206 -6.07 14.35 4.31
C ILE A 206 -4.89 15.21 4.77
N SER A 207 -3.66 14.75 4.53
CA SER A 207 -2.44 15.47 4.92
C SER A 207 -2.35 16.86 4.27
N PHE A 208 -2.80 16.99 3.03
CA PHE A 208 -2.92 18.31 2.40
C PHE A 208 -3.86 19.23 3.14
N TYR A 209 -5.10 18.81 3.37
CA TYR A 209 -6.06 19.62 4.12
C TYR A 209 -5.53 20.00 5.50
N LEU A 210 -4.89 19.07 6.21
CA LEU A 210 -4.26 19.37 7.50
C LEU A 210 -3.15 20.41 7.39
N ASN A 211 -2.27 20.30 6.37
CA ASN A 211 -1.15 21.23 6.17
C ASN A 211 -1.60 22.66 5.80
N VAL A 212 -2.77 22.81 5.19
CA VAL A 212 -3.38 24.12 4.91
C VAL A 212 -4.44 24.54 5.95
N ASN A 213 -4.43 23.92 7.14
CA ASN A 213 -5.32 24.20 8.26
C ASN A 213 -6.83 24.00 7.99
N ARG A 214 -7.19 23.12 7.05
CA ARG A 214 -8.57 22.74 6.70
C ARG A 214 -9.01 21.45 7.42
N THR A 215 -8.92 21.45 8.75
CA THR A 215 -9.21 20.26 9.60
C THR A 215 -10.59 19.64 9.33
N GLN A 216 -11.63 20.47 9.17
CA GLN A 216 -12.98 19.95 8.93
C GLN A 216 -13.12 19.22 7.60
N ASP A 217 -12.43 19.70 6.56
CA ASP A 217 -12.42 19.05 5.24
C ASP A 217 -11.71 17.70 5.31
N ALA A 218 -10.59 17.62 6.05
CA ALA A 218 -9.88 16.37 6.32
C ALA A 218 -10.78 15.32 7.00
N ILE A 219 -11.50 15.72 8.06
CA ILE A 219 -12.39 14.83 8.81
C ILE A 219 -13.59 14.38 7.96
N ASN A 220 -14.22 15.31 7.24
CA ASN A 220 -15.34 15.00 6.36
C ASN A 220 -14.92 14.07 5.21
N PHE A 221 -13.74 14.32 4.64
CA PHE A 221 -13.16 13.45 3.61
C PHE A 221 -12.90 12.04 4.14
N TYR A 222 -12.30 11.92 5.33
CA TYR A 222 -12.04 10.63 5.96
C TYR A 222 -13.35 9.85 6.19
N TYR A 223 -14.31 10.47 6.88
CA TYR A 223 -15.60 9.83 7.21
C TYR A 223 -16.33 9.36 5.95
N LYS A 224 -16.37 10.22 4.92
CA LYS A 224 -17.05 9.90 3.65
C LYS A 224 -16.44 8.69 2.96
N ASN A 225 -15.13 8.47 3.02
CA ASN A 225 -14.45 7.47 2.21
C ASN A 225 -14.10 6.17 2.96
N PHE A 226 -13.96 6.23 4.29
CA PHE A 226 -13.38 5.11 5.07
C PHE A 226 -14.25 4.62 6.23
N GLU A 227 -15.33 5.33 6.58
CA GLU A 227 -16.25 4.96 7.65
C GLU A 227 -17.67 4.67 7.12
N GLY A 228 -18.54 4.20 8.02
CA GLY A 228 -19.92 3.86 7.68
C GLY A 228 -19.99 2.73 6.63
N LYS A 229 -20.79 2.93 5.58
CA LYS A 229 -21.01 1.93 4.52
C LYS A 229 -19.77 1.61 3.66
N ASN A 230 -18.71 2.41 3.78
CA ASN A 230 -17.47 2.25 3.01
C ASN A 230 -16.38 1.51 3.80
N LYS A 231 -16.68 1.10 5.04
CA LYS A 231 -15.80 0.31 5.89
C LYS A 231 -15.83 -1.16 5.40
N PRO A 232 -14.67 -1.77 5.08
CA PRO A 232 -14.64 -3.16 4.66
C PRO A 232 -14.86 -4.13 5.85
N ASN A 233 -14.87 -5.43 5.56
CA ASN A 233 -14.98 -6.46 6.59
C ASN A 233 -13.76 -6.45 7.53
N LYS A 234 -13.87 -7.17 8.65
CA LYS A 234 -12.85 -7.19 9.71
C LYS A 234 -11.48 -7.69 9.22
N GLU A 235 -11.42 -8.69 8.36
CA GLU A 235 -10.16 -9.25 7.88
C GLU A 235 -9.33 -8.22 7.09
N ILE A 236 -9.98 -7.49 6.18
CA ILE A 236 -9.35 -6.41 5.42
C ILE A 236 -8.93 -5.25 6.35
N LEU A 237 -9.75 -4.93 7.35
CA LEU A 237 -9.41 -3.89 8.34
C LEU A 237 -8.18 -4.27 9.16
N ASP A 238 -8.08 -5.52 9.60
CA ASP A 238 -6.99 -6.00 10.45
C ASP A 238 -5.64 -5.92 9.73
N TYR A 239 -5.61 -6.13 8.40
CA TYR A 239 -4.41 -6.00 7.58
C TYR A 239 -3.81 -4.60 7.63
N SER A 240 -4.62 -3.54 7.45
CA SER A 240 -4.14 -2.14 7.41
C SER A 240 -4.47 -1.36 8.68
N LYS A 241 -4.71 -2.04 9.81
CA LYS A 241 -5.25 -1.40 11.03
C LYS A 241 -4.40 -0.27 11.57
N TYR A 242 -3.07 -0.41 11.55
CA TYR A 242 -2.17 0.62 12.08
C TYR A 242 -2.07 1.83 11.16
N GLN A 243 -2.11 1.61 9.83
CA GLN A 243 -2.19 2.72 8.87
C GLN A 243 -3.48 3.51 9.10
N ASN A 244 -4.61 2.83 9.27
CA ASN A 244 -5.88 3.50 9.56
C ASN A 244 -5.85 4.22 10.91
N TRP A 245 -5.32 3.57 11.95
CA TRP A 245 -5.14 4.17 13.27
C TRP A 245 -4.26 5.43 13.24
N PHE A 246 -3.19 5.42 12.45
CA PHE A 246 -2.31 6.58 12.27
C PHE A 246 -3.09 7.76 11.67
N ILE A 247 -3.86 7.53 10.60
CA ILE A 247 -4.70 8.56 9.97
C ILE A 247 -5.71 9.11 11.00
N LYS A 248 -6.40 8.23 11.73
CA LYS A 248 -7.34 8.64 12.80
C LYS A 248 -6.66 9.47 13.88
N SER A 249 -5.45 9.11 14.27
CA SER A 249 -4.66 9.81 15.29
C SER A 249 -4.27 11.21 14.85
N GLU A 250 -3.86 11.37 13.60
CA GLU A 250 -3.53 12.68 13.03
C GLU A 250 -4.76 13.60 12.92
N LEU A 251 -5.91 13.06 12.53
CA LEU A 251 -7.18 13.79 12.53
C LEU A 251 -7.61 14.21 13.93
N ALA A 252 -7.51 13.30 14.92
CA ALA A 252 -7.84 13.60 16.31
C ALA A 252 -6.91 14.67 16.89
N ARG A 253 -5.62 14.60 16.57
CA ARG A 253 -4.61 15.60 16.95
C ARG A 253 -4.95 16.97 16.37
N ALA A 254 -5.32 17.04 15.09
CA ALA A 254 -5.71 18.29 14.43
C ALA A 254 -7.04 18.86 14.97
N ASN A 255 -7.98 18.00 15.34
CA ASN A 255 -9.26 18.39 15.95
C ASN A 255 -9.10 18.99 17.36
N LYS A 256 -7.92 18.90 18.00
CA LYS A 256 -7.69 19.41 19.36
C LYS A 256 -7.98 20.91 19.49
N ASN A 257 -7.78 21.71 18.45
CA ASN A 257 -8.07 23.14 18.51
C ASN A 257 -9.59 23.41 18.65
N ASP A 258 -10.45 22.55 18.10
CA ASP A 258 -11.90 22.67 18.24
C ASP A 258 -12.37 22.35 19.66
N PHE A 259 -11.61 21.59 20.46
CA PHE A 259 -11.95 21.35 21.88
C PHE A 259 -12.10 22.66 22.66
N TYR A 260 -11.19 23.61 22.44
CA TYR A 260 -11.17 24.88 23.15
C TYR A 260 -12.15 25.90 22.56
N ASN A 261 -12.41 25.82 21.25
CA ASN A 261 -13.19 26.82 20.52
C ASN A 261 -14.65 26.43 20.31
N ASN A 262 -14.96 25.14 20.17
CA ASN A 262 -16.30 24.61 19.91
C ASN A 262 -16.42 23.13 20.35
N LYS A 263 -16.70 22.92 21.65
CA LYS A 263 -16.83 21.58 22.25
C LYS A 263 -17.81 20.66 21.52
N LYS A 264 -18.94 21.17 21.03
CA LYS A 264 -19.93 20.36 20.30
C LYS A 264 -19.35 19.83 18.99
N LEU A 265 -18.70 20.70 18.21
CA LEU A 265 -18.04 20.31 16.97
C LEU A 265 -16.92 19.30 17.23
N PHE A 266 -16.13 19.52 18.29
CA PHE A 266 -15.08 18.58 18.70
C PHE A 266 -15.64 17.16 18.94
N GLU A 267 -16.73 17.05 19.71
CA GLU A 267 -17.39 15.78 20.01
C GLU A 267 -18.00 15.12 18.76
N GLU A 268 -18.62 15.90 17.87
CA GLU A 268 -19.14 15.41 16.59
C GLU A 268 -18.02 14.88 15.68
N ASN A 269 -16.89 15.57 15.64
CA ASN A 269 -15.73 15.19 14.86
C ASN A 269 -15.05 13.92 15.42
N LEU A 270 -14.95 13.76 16.74
CA LEU A 270 -14.44 12.52 17.34
C LEU A 270 -15.30 11.30 16.98
N LYS A 271 -16.64 11.46 16.93
CA LYS A 271 -17.55 10.40 16.48
C LYS A 271 -17.32 10.03 15.02
N LYS A 272 -17.04 11.01 14.16
CA LYS A 272 -16.72 10.77 12.73
C LYS A 272 -15.40 10.04 12.53
N ILE A 273 -14.37 10.39 13.31
CA ILE A 273 -13.06 9.72 13.26
C ILE A 273 -13.16 8.27 13.75
N ASN A 274 -14.08 8.03 14.69
CA ASN A 274 -14.34 6.73 15.29
C ASN A 274 -13.07 6.06 15.82
N MET A 275 -12.36 6.76 16.72
CA MET A 275 -11.01 6.38 17.16
C MET A 275 -10.97 5.10 18.02
N PHE A 276 -12.12 4.67 18.56
CA PHE A 276 -12.21 3.65 19.61
C PHE A 276 -13.02 2.39 19.23
N ASP A 277 -13.48 2.29 17.98
CA ASP A 277 -14.07 1.06 17.39
C ASP A 277 -13.07 0.36 16.45
#